data_AF-A0A932DCE9-F1
#
_entry.id   AF-A0A932DCE9-F1
#
_cell.length_a   1.000
_cell.length_b   1.000
_cell.length_c   1.000
_cell.angle_alpha   90.00
_cell.angle_beta   90.00
_cell.angle_gamma   90.00
#
_symmetry.space_group_name_H-M   'P 1'
#
loop_
_entity.id
_entity.type
_entity.pdbx_description
1 polymer ?
#
loop_
_entity_poly.entity_id
_entity_poly.type
_entity_poly.pdbx_seq_one_letter_code
_entity_poly.pdbx_strand_id
1 'polypeptide(L)' 'MQKLVTVYLDNMAYGKGKMIVGSFADKHGLVEEHLQSLLAEGWKVVSVTGFGGNAEGLSARGWLAVLLEKP' A
#
# COMPACT_ATOMS: atom_id res chain seq x y z
N MET A 1 20.89 -5.07 -5.83
CA MET A 1 20.53 -5.56 -4.47
C MET A 1 19.01 -5.59 -4.29
N GLN A 2 18.46 -6.58 -3.58
CA GLN A 2 17.01 -6.75 -3.38
C GLN A 2 16.60 -6.61 -1.91
N LYS A 3 15.39 -6.10 -1.66
CA LYS A 3 14.79 -5.97 -0.33
C LYS A 3 13.28 -6.26 -0.40
N LEU A 4 12.79 -7.12 0.49
CA LEU A 4 11.36 -7.39 0.65
C LEU A 4 10.82 -6.57 1.82
N VAL A 5 9.73 -5.83 1.61
CA VAL A 5 9.06 -5.01 2.63
C VAL A 5 7.60 -5.42 2.70
N THR A 6 7.03 -5.48 3.91
CA THR A 6 5.59 -5.73 4.10
C THR A 6 4.89 -4.48 4.60
N VAL A 7 3.84 -4.07 3.91
CA VAL A 7 3.01 -2.90 4.24
C VAL A 7 1.62 -3.38 4.63
N TYR A 8 1.12 -2.95 5.79
CA TYR A 8 -0.29 -3.16 6.15
C TYR A 8 -1.10 -1.94 5.75
N LEU A 9 -2.15 -2.15 4.96
CA LEU A 9 -3.11 -1.12 4.61
C LEU A 9 -4.43 -1.37 5.33
N ASP A 10 -4.97 -0.33 5.95
CA ASP A 10 -6.32 -0.31 6.50
C ASP A 10 -6.96 1.04 6.19
N ASN A 11 -7.76 1.06 5.12
CA ASN A 11 -8.43 2.28 4.69
C ASN A 11 -9.77 2.52 5.40
N MET A 12 -10.24 1.59 6.25
CA MET A 12 -11.49 1.73 7.01
C MET A 12 -11.39 2.82 8.08
N ALA A 13 -10.17 3.12 8.54
CA ALA A 13 -9.92 4.25 9.45
C ALA A 13 -10.40 5.61 8.87
N TYR A 14 -10.41 5.75 7.54
CA TYR A 14 -10.83 6.97 6.85
C TYR A 14 -12.33 7.03 6.52
N GLY A 15 -13.07 5.94 6.77
CA GLY A 15 -14.49 5.79 6.46
C GLY A 15 -15.47 6.35 7.51
N LYS A 16 -14.99 7.02 8.58
CA LYS A 16 -15.85 7.57 9.65
C LYS A 16 -16.79 8.68 9.12
N GLY A 17 -17.93 8.28 8.56
CA GLY A 17 -19.09 9.14 8.26
C GLY A 17 -19.10 9.83 6.90
N LYS A 18 -18.20 9.49 5.96
CA LYS A 18 -18.23 10.05 4.59
C LYS A 18 -18.68 8.98 3.60
N MET A 19 -19.66 9.31 2.74
CA MET A 19 -19.99 8.48 1.58
C MET A 19 -18.72 8.23 0.77
N ILE A 20 -18.40 6.96 0.54
CA ILE A 20 -17.23 6.57 -0.24
C ILE A 20 -17.58 6.80 -1.72
N VAL A 21 -17.25 7.99 -2.21
CA VAL A 21 -17.31 8.34 -3.64
C VAL A 21 -15.95 8.02 -4.25
N GLY A 22 -15.76 6.77 -4.68
CA GLY A 22 -14.51 6.30 -5.29
C GLY A 22 -13.59 5.52 -4.35
N SER A 23 -12.65 4.77 -4.94
CA SER A 23 -11.60 4.04 -4.22
C SER A 23 -10.82 5.00 -3.31
N PHE A 24 -10.38 4.55 -2.13
CA PHE A 24 -9.47 5.33 -1.27
C PHE A 24 -8.04 5.46 -1.84
N ALA A 25 -7.85 5.12 -3.13
CA ALA A 25 -6.61 5.34 -3.88
C ALA A 25 -6.03 6.73 -3.63
N ASP A 26 -6.90 7.75 -3.63
CA ASP A 26 -6.52 9.16 -3.53
C ASP A 26 -6.13 9.60 -2.12
N LYS A 27 -6.37 8.76 -1.10
CA LYS A 27 -6.20 9.16 0.30
C LYS A 27 -5.05 8.47 1.01
N HIS A 28 -4.76 7.20 0.71
CA HIS A 28 -3.63 6.43 1.27
C HIS A 28 -3.40 5.11 0.50
N GLY A 29 -3.78 5.04 -0.78
CA GLY A 29 -3.85 3.77 -1.49
C GLY A 29 -2.57 3.35 -2.20
N LEU A 30 -1.53 4.19 -2.17
CA LEU A 30 -0.29 3.95 -2.90
C LEU A 30 0.77 3.45 -1.91
N VAL A 31 1.21 2.21 -2.13
CA VAL A 31 2.34 1.55 -1.46
C VAL A 31 3.54 2.51 -1.30
N GLU A 32 3.72 3.38 -2.28
CA GLU A 32 4.75 4.39 -2.39
C GLU A 32 4.79 5.37 -1.21
N GLU A 33 3.64 5.71 -0.60
CA GLU A 33 3.60 6.58 0.59
C GLU A 33 4.32 5.95 1.78
N HIS A 34 4.15 4.64 1.96
CA HIS A 34 4.80 3.88 3.03
C HIS A 34 6.28 3.61 2.76
N LEU A 35 6.74 3.83 1.52
CA LEU A 35 8.10 3.54 1.08
C LEU A 35 8.92 4.79 0.78
N GLN A 36 8.41 5.99 1.07
CA GLN A 36 9.05 7.26 0.71
C GLN A 36 10.54 7.35 1.07
N SER A 37 10.94 6.91 2.27
CA SER A 37 12.35 6.92 2.67
C SER A 37 13.22 6.01 1.79
N LEU A 38 12.73 4.80 1.49
CA LEU A 38 13.43 3.85 0.63
C LEU A 38 13.46 4.35 -0.82
N LEU A 39 12.37 4.93 -1.31
CA LEU A 39 12.35 5.54 -2.64
C LEU A 39 13.33 6.72 -2.74
N ALA A 40 13.42 7.56 -1.71
CA ALA A 40 14.39 8.65 -1.62
C ALA A 40 15.85 8.16 -1.57
N GLU A 41 16.09 6.98 -0.98
CA GLU A 41 17.38 6.30 -1.00
C GLU A 41 17.72 5.67 -2.36
N GLY A 42 16.85 5.76 -3.37
CA GLY A 42 17.06 5.23 -4.71
C GLY A 42 16.65 3.78 -4.90
N TRP A 43 15.86 3.22 -3.98
CA TRP A 43 15.20 1.94 -4.21
C TRP A 43 14.03 2.11 -5.20
N LYS A 44 13.73 1.06 -5.97
CA LYS A 44 12.63 1.01 -6.93
C LYS A 44 11.71 -0.15 -6.62
N VAL A 45 10.40 0.06 -6.75
CA VAL A 45 9.40 -1.01 -6.64
C VAL A 45 9.47 -1.89 -7.88
N VAL A 46 9.64 -3.19 -7.67
CA VAL A 46 9.68 -4.22 -8.73
C VAL A 46 8.35 -4.96 -8.81
N SER A 47 7.78 -5.32 -7.65
CA SER A 47 6.48 -6.00 -7.60
C SER A 47 5.75 -5.70 -6.29
N VAL A 48 4.42 -5.71 -6.36
CA VAL A 48 3.52 -5.62 -5.20
C VAL A 48 2.60 -6.84 -5.24
N THR A 49 2.48 -7.54 -4.13
CA THR A 49 1.61 -8.71 -3.99
C THR A 49 0.80 -8.60 -2.72
N GLY A 50 -0.53 -8.59 -2.84
CA GLY A 50 -1.40 -8.67 -1.68
C GLY A 50 -1.39 -10.09 -1.08
N PHE A 51 -1.28 -10.21 0.24
CA PHE A 51 -1.40 -11.49 0.92
C PHE A 51 -2.09 -11.31 2.27
N GLY A 52 -3.23 -11.98 2.47
CA GLY A 52 -4.01 -11.85 3.69
C GLY A 52 -4.74 -10.50 3.81
N GLY A 53 -6.03 -10.58 4.11
CA GLY A 53 -6.91 -9.41 4.18
C GLY A 53 -8.23 -9.67 3.46
N ASN A 54 -9.26 -8.92 3.86
CA ASN A 54 -10.53 -8.89 3.12
C ASN A 54 -10.56 -7.61 2.29
N ALA A 55 -10.64 -7.75 0.97
CA ALA A 55 -11.02 -6.65 0.09
C ALA A 55 -12.54 -6.70 -0.07
N GLU A 56 -13.27 -6.01 0.81
CA GLU A 56 -14.71 -5.88 0.69
C GLU A 56 -15.05 -4.57 -0.02
N GLY A 57 -15.35 -4.68 -1.31
CA GLY A 57 -15.74 -3.55 -2.15
C GLY A 57 -14.64 -2.49 -2.26
N LEU A 58 -14.89 -1.31 -1.70
CA LEU A 58 -13.97 -0.16 -1.73
C LEU A 58 -13.03 -0.13 -0.50
N SER A 59 -13.20 -1.05 0.44
CA SER A 59 -12.35 -1.17 1.61
C SER A 59 -11.19 -2.13 1.37
N ALA A 60 -9.98 -1.69 1.71
CA ALA A 60 -8.76 -2.45 1.66
C ALA A 60 -8.24 -2.59 3.10
N ARG A 61 -8.32 -3.82 3.61
CA ARG A 61 -7.70 -4.20 4.87
C ARG A 61 -6.84 -5.43 4.62
N GLY A 62 -5.53 -5.28 4.58
CA GLY A 62 -4.65 -6.39 4.27
C GLY A 62 -3.17 -6.06 4.22
N TRP A 63 -2.36 -7.09 4.06
CA TRP A 63 -0.92 -6.96 3.89
C TRP A 63 -0.54 -6.97 2.41
N LEU A 64 0.47 -6.18 2.10
CA LEU A 64 1.14 -6.12 0.81
C LEU A 64 2.61 -6.50 1.01
N ALA A 65 3.09 -7.46 0.23
CA ALA A 65 4.50 -7.74 0.06
C ALA A 65 5.01 -6.91 -1.12
N VAL A 66 6.03 -6.10 -0.88
CA VAL A 66 6.63 -5.21 -1.87
C VAL A 66 8.09 -5.60 -2.07
N LEU A 67 8.43 -6.00 -3.28
CA LEU A 67 9.81 -6.26 -3.66
C LEU A 67 10.43 -4.97 -4.18
N LEU A 68 11.55 -4.58 -3.57
CA LEU A 68 12.36 -3.45 -3.94
C LEU A 68 13.69 -3.89 -4.52
N GLU A 69 14.19 -3.13 -5.49
CA GLU A 69 15.51 -3.29 -6.06
C GLU A 69 16.26 -1.96 -6.10
N LYS A 70 17.57 -2.03 -5.86
CA LYS A 70 18.51 -0.92 -6.06
C LYS A 70 19.69 -1.46 -6.86
N PRO A 71 20.18 -0.73 -7.89
CA PRO A 71 21.37 -1.13 -8.65
C PRO A 71 22.55 -1.45 -7.75
#